data_AF-A0A0S4KVA5-F1
#
_entry.id   AF-A0A0S4KVA5-F1
#
_cell.length_a   1.000
_cell.length_b   1.000
_cell.length_c   1.000
_cell.angle_alpha   90.00
_cell.angle_beta   90.00
_cell.angle_gamma   90.00
#
_symmetry.space_group_name_H-M   'P 1'
#
loop_
_entity.id
_entity.type
_entity.pdbx_description
1 polymer ?
#
loop_
_entity_poly.entity_id
_entity_poly.type
_entity_poly.pdbx_seq_one_letter_code
_entity_poly.pdbx_strand_id
1 'polypeptide(L)' 'MGLRGKILIGLGASLIAWGLTGDWPVESDPTLPETRSFFLFLGGVVGSAGLLIAIRGGGDT' A
#
# COMPACT_ATOMS: atom_id res chain seq x y z
N MET A 1 -3.12 -7.03 -17.88
CA MET A 1 -2.55 -6.69 -16.55
C MET A 1 -1.35 -7.59 -16.27
N GLY A 2 -0.13 -7.06 -16.38
CA GLY A 2 1.07 -7.84 -16.07
C GLY A 2 1.07 -8.32 -14.61
N LEU A 3 1.62 -9.52 -14.37
CA LEU A 3 1.69 -10.17 -13.05
C LEU A 3 2.25 -9.22 -11.97
N ARG A 4 3.23 -8.39 -12.31
CA ARG A 4 3.85 -7.39 -11.42
C ARG A 4 2.87 -6.32 -10.93
N GLY A 5 2.00 -5.81 -11.81
CA GLY A 5 1.00 -4.80 -11.44
C GLY A 5 -0.06 -5.40 -10.50
N LYS A 6 -0.50 -6.62 -10.77
CA LYS A 6 -1.43 -7.37 -9.88
C LYS A 6 -0.84 -7.60 -8.49
N ILE A 7 0.42 -8.03 -8.41
CA ILE A 7 1.10 -8.26 -7.13
C ILE A 7 1.22 -6.95 -6.34
N LEU A 8 1.64 -5.87 -6.98
CA LEU A 8 1.79 -4.57 -6.31
C LEU A 8 0.45 -4.00 -5.83
N ILE A 9 -0.62 -4.12 -6.63
CA ILE A 9 -1.96 -3.72 -6.19
C ILE A 9 -2.42 -4.56 -5.00
N GLY A 10 -2.27 -5.88 -5.05
CA GLY A 10 -2.63 -6.78 -3.94
C GLY A 10 -1.82 -6.52 -2.67
N LEU A 11 -0.53 -6.26 -2.82
CA LEU A 11 0.36 -5.89 -1.71
C LEU A 11 -0.04 -4.55 -1.09
N GLY A 12 -0.30 -3.52 -1.91
CA GLY A 12 -0.79 -2.22 -1.45
C GLY A 12 -2.11 -2.31 -0.70
N ALA A 13 -3.08 -3.07 -1.23
CA ALA A 13 -4.35 -3.30 -0.56
C ALA A 13 -4.19 -4.04 0.78
N SER A 14 -3.29 -5.04 0.83
CA SER A 14 -3.01 -5.78 2.07
C SER A 14 -2.34 -4.90 3.13
N LEU A 15 -1.43 -4.01 2.73
CA LEU A 15 -0.79 -3.03 3.61
C LEU A 15 -1.81 -2.05 4.21
N ILE A 16 -2.73 -1.54 3.38
CA ILE A 16 -3.81 -0.65 3.83
C ILE A 16 -4.74 -1.39 4.80
N ALA A 17 -5.18 -2.59 4.43
CA ALA A 17 -6.05 -3.41 5.27
C ALA A 17 -5.41 -3.65 6.64
N TRP A 18 -4.13 -4.04 6.67
CA TRP A 18 -3.39 -4.24 7.91
C TRP A 18 -3.26 -2.94 8.72
N GLY A 19 -2.99 -1.81 8.06
CA GLY A 19 -2.95 -0.49 8.71
C GLY A 19 -4.28 -0.14 9.41
N LEU A 20 -5.41 -0.53 8.82
CA LEU A 20 -6.75 -0.26 9.36
C LEU A 20 -7.21 -1.27 10.42
N THR A 21 -6.91 -2.56 10.25
CA THR A 21 -7.38 -3.63 11.14
C THR A 21 -6.41 -4.00 12.24
N GLY A 22 -5.15 -3.56 12.15
CA GLY A 22 -4.15 -3.79 13.18
C GLY A 22 -4.53 -3.11 14.49
N ASP A 23 -4.53 -3.88 15.57
CA ASP A 23 -4.56 -3.34 16.93
C ASP A 23 -3.17 -2.79 17.25
N TRP A 24 -2.90 -1.59 16.71
CA TRP A 24 -1.66 -0.88 16.93
C TRP A 24 -1.67 -0.28 18.33
N PRO A 25 -0.60 -0.48 19.13
CA PRO A 25 -0.52 0.12 20.45
C PRO A 25 -0.66 1.65 20.32
N VAL A 26 -1.44 2.23 21.24
CA VAL A 26 -1.63 3.69 21.30
C VAL A 26 -0.26 4.36 21.38
N GLU A 27 -0.05 5.31 20.49
CA GLU A 27 1.22 6.00 20.28
C GLU A 27 1.79 6.56 21.59
N SER A 28 2.88 5.95 22.06
CA SER A 28 3.53 6.33 23.31
C SER A 28 4.30 7.64 23.22
N ASP A 29 4.60 8.10 22.00
CA ASP A 29 5.38 9.31 21.74
C ASP A 29 4.80 10.09 20.55
N PRO A 30 4.21 11.28 20.77
CA PRO A 30 3.55 12.08 19.73
C PRO A 30 4.50 12.68 18.70
N THR A 31 5.82 12.50 18.84
CA THR A 31 6.80 12.97 17.86
C THR A 31 7.11 11.94 16.77
N LEU A 32 6.71 10.68 16.96
CA LEU A 32 6.89 9.63 15.96
C LEU A 32 5.69 9.57 15.01
N PRO A 33 5.89 9.16 13.74
CA PRO A 33 4.78 8.93 12.84
C PRO A 33 3.97 7.71 13.28
N GLU A 34 2.66 7.90 13.42
CA GLU A 34 1.74 6.83 13.78
C GLU A 34 1.94 5.62 12.86
N THR A 35 2.12 4.44 13.45
CA THR A 35 2.36 3.20 12.69
C THR A 35 1.25 2.97 11.65
N ARG A 36 -0.01 3.32 11.98
CA ARG A 36 -1.14 3.33 11.05
C ARG A 36 -0.88 4.21 9.84
N SER A 37 -0.49 5.46 10.06
CA SER A 37 -0.21 6.44 9.03
C SER A 37 0.90 5.97 8.08
N PHE A 38 1.93 5.30 8.60
CA PHE A 38 2.99 4.69 7.79
C PHE A 38 2.46 3.58 6.86
N PHE A 39 1.66 2.64 7.39
CA PHE A 39 1.09 1.55 6.58
C PHE A 39 0.14 2.06 5.51
N LEU A 40 -0.68 3.07 5.83
CA LEU A 40 -1.57 3.72 4.87
C LEU A 40 -0.79 4.42 3.75
N PHE A 41 0.25 5.18 4.11
CA PHE A 41 1.10 5.86 3.15
C PHE A 41 1.83 4.85 2.25
N LEU A 42 2.47 3.85 2.84
CA LEU A 42 3.20 2.81 2.11
C LEU A 42 2.27 2.02 1.19
N GLY A 43 1.11 1.61 1.69
CA GLY A 43 0.10 0.90 0.91
C GLY A 43 -0.46 1.75 -0.25
N GLY A 44 -0.67 3.05 -0.02
CA GLY A 44 -1.07 4.00 -1.06
C GLY A 44 -0.01 4.15 -2.15
N VAL A 45 1.27 4.32 -1.79
CA VAL A 45 2.38 4.43 -2.75
C VAL A 45 2.55 3.15 -3.55
N VAL A 46 2.59 2.00 -2.88
CA VAL A 46 2.75 0.68 -3.52
C VAL A 46 1.55 0.37 -4.43
N GLY A 47 0.33 0.65 -3.97
CA GLY A 47 -0.88 0.49 -4.77
C GLY A 47 -0.91 1.40 -6.01
N SER A 48 -0.53 2.67 -5.85
CA SER A 48 -0.43 3.63 -6.96
C SER A 48 0.63 3.22 -7.98
N ALA A 49 1.80 2.77 -7.52
CA ALA A 49 2.85 2.24 -8.38
C ALA A 49 2.37 0.98 -9.14
N GLY A 50 1.66 0.08 -8.45
CA GLY A 50 1.05 -1.09 -9.06
C GLY A 50 0.02 -0.75 -10.13
N LEU A 51 -0.81 0.27 -9.89
CA LEU A 51 -1.78 0.79 -10.85
C LEU A 51 -1.08 1.41 -12.07
N LEU A 52 -0.06 2.25 -11.86
CA LEU A 52 0.72 2.85 -12.95
C LEU A 52 1.42 1.79 -13.80
N ILE A 53 1.99 0.76 -13.19
CA ILE A 53 2.61 -0.37 -13.90
C ILE A 53 1.56 -1.20 -14.63
N ALA A 54 0.38 -1.39 -14.05
CA ALA A 54 -0.72 -2.13 -14.68
C ALA A 54 -1.27 -1.41 -15.92
N ILE A 55 -1.41 -0.07 -15.85
CA ILE A 55 -1.84 0.77 -16.97
C ILE A 55 -0.74 0.84 -18.03
N ARG A 56 0.52 1.07 -17.62
CA ARG A 56 1.63 1.22 -18.56
C ARG A 56 2.05 -0.09 -19.23
N GLY A 57 1.99 -1.21 -18.53
CA GLY A 57 2.23 -2.55 -19.09
C GLY A 57 0.98 -3.21 -19.68
N GLY A 58 -0.14 -2.49 -19.78
CA GLY A 58 -1.38 -2.94 -20.41
C GLY A 58 -1.57 -2.42 -21.84
N GLY A 59 -0.63 -1.64 -22.38
CA GLY A 59 -0.64 -1.13 -23.74
C GLY A 59 0.02 -2.02 -24.80
N ASP A 60 0.62 -3.14 -24.39
CA ASP A 60 1.44 -4.01 -25.25
C ASP A 60 0.84 -5.43 -25.45
N THR A 61 -0.47 -5.57 -25.38
CA THR A 61 -1.21 -6.81 -25.73
C THR A 61 -2.49 -6.48 -26.46
#